data_AF-A0AA38HA59-F1
#
_entry.id   AF-A0AA38HA59-F1
#
_cell.length_a   1.000
_cell.length_b   1.000
_cell.length_c   1.000
_cell.angle_alpha   90.00
_cell.angle_beta   90.00
_cell.angle_gamma   90.00
#
_symmetry.space_group_name_H-M   'P 1'
#
loop_
_entity.id
_entity.type
_entity.pdbx_description
1 polymer ?
#
loop_
_entity_poly.entity_id
_entity_poly.type
_entity_poly.pdbx_seq_one_letter_code
_entity_poly.pdbx_strand_id
1 'polypeptide(L)'
;MLLPHPSILLTSRAITGNVTSAEVSVAYGQPKYAERLDRQLPALSIEMDRWPDWSGPKVGQPNPFVNNIFAQVTERTGAAMYLRVGANSEDRARINLTYEVVNLTFPAPTPDTPAPEASSISIGRDWYRLSANLPDGTDFHWGVNYKVQNETETQAQIRLLAAAFQGGSKLKVNLRELEVGNEVDLADRGSTAPPSTPQSYVSYWNKQIKAAMSSGAITLGSASGTYLSPGAFARSIRFNTNWIFTAMSVFSAGLLNDGAVAAVTKQYTGHLYSASYNAAFAVQPGVLMDKVNVRGNLSTRVADAVLARKEGLVYVLGESNSYSNHGAPGASNTAEATLWGTDYMLYAASNGIERVHFHNGRGFAYSVVQPSILNGSGLDDGLSHPDRPHIAPLWNSFLIVGEAIGTSGNSYVAELGTNSSALAAYGIYEDNYLRRIVLVNSQVYLATTQGGRQGLNVSLSGWTAGQYATVKRFTAPYTNSTSGLSWAGQNFDTASGSPEGSVVEVPVNGSTISVEASSIALICLK
;
A
#
# COMPACT_ATOMS: atom_id res chain seq x y z
N MET A 1 -21.29 -36.28 28.97
CA MET A 1 -22.43 -35.46 28.51
C MET A 1 -21.83 -34.18 27.94
N LEU A 2 -21.50 -34.19 26.65
CA LEU A 2 -20.88 -33.06 25.95
C LEU A 2 -22.00 -32.09 25.57
N LEU A 3 -21.96 -30.88 26.11
CA LEU A 3 -22.84 -29.79 25.69
C LEU A 3 -22.47 -29.40 24.25
N PRO A 4 -23.43 -29.29 23.34
CA PRO A 4 -23.15 -28.85 21.98
C PRO A 4 -22.74 -27.38 22.00
N HIS A 5 -21.59 -27.07 21.41
CA HIS A 5 -21.20 -25.70 21.12
C HIS A 5 -22.25 -25.05 20.20
N PRO A 6 -22.68 -23.79 20.47
CA PRO A 6 -23.57 -23.09 19.57
C PRO A 6 -22.79 -22.84 18.27
N SER A 7 -23.22 -23.49 17.20
CA SER A 7 -22.81 -23.11 15.85
C SER A 7 -23.39 -21.72 15.60
N ILE A 8 -22.56 -20.68 15.74
CA ILE A 8 -22.90 -19.35 15.27
C ILE A 8 -22.95 -19.45 13.74
N LEU A 9 -24.15 -19.65 13.19
CA LEU A 9 -24.46 -19.41 11.80
C LEU A 9 -24.23 -17.91 11.54
N LEU A 10 -23.02 -17.56 11.11
CA LEU A 10 -22.75 -16.28 10.44
C LEU A 10 -23.43 -16.35 9.07
N THR A 11 -24.72 -16.04 9.05
CA THR A 11 -25.47 -15.82 7.84
C THR A 11 -24.87 -14.62 7.11
N SER A 12 -24.68 -14.73 5.80
CA SER A 12 -24.59 -13.55 4.93
C SER A 12 -25.71 -12.58 5.32
N ARG A 13 -25.42 -11.28 5.50
CA ARG A 13 -26.44 -10.32 5.94
C ARG A 13 -27.41 -10.11 4.79
N ALA A 14 -28.50 -10.87 4.78
CA ALA A 14 -29.46 -10.94 3.68
C ALA A 14 -29.76 -9.56 3.08
N ILE A 15 -29.67 -9.46 1.75
CA ILE A 15 -30.14 -8.29 1.00
C ILE A 15 -31.62 -8.08 1.34
N THR A 16 -31.89 -6.96 2.01
CA THR A 16 -33.26 -6.56 2.40
C THR A 16 -33.81 -5.43 1.51
N GLY A 17 -32.98 -4.88 0.63
CA GLY A 17 -33.31 -3.82 -0.32
C GLY A 17 -33.53 -4.33 -1.74
N ASN A 18 -33.50 -3.44 -2.74
CA ASN A 18 -33.61 -3.83 -4.14
C ASN A 18 -32.34 -4.57 -4.56
N VAL A 19 -32.55 -5.61 -5.37
CA VAL A 19 -31.49 -6.33 -6.06
C VAL A 19 -31.57 -5.97 -7.52
N THR A 20 -30.50 -5.42 -8.07
CA THR A 20 -30.39 -5.16 -9.51
C THR A 20 -29.50 -6.21 -10.17
N SER A 21 -29.71 -6.45 -11.46
CA SER A 21 -28.87 -7.41 -12.20
C SER A 21 -27.63 -6.71 -12.70
N ALA A 22 -26.48 -7.38 -12.58
CA ALA A 22 -25.24 -6.99 -13.23
C ALA A 22 -24.70 -8.19 -13.99
N GLU A 23 -23.93 -7.94 -15.04
CA GLU A 23 -23.23 -8.97 -15.80
C GLU A 23 -21.74 -8.68 -15.78
N VAL A 24 -20.94 -9.72 -15.57
CA VAL A 24 -19.48 -9.69 -15.71
C VAL A 24 -19.10 -10.66 -16.81
N SER A 25 -18.38 -10.16 -17.81
CA SER A 25 -17.84 -10.99 -18.90
C SER A 25 -16.57 -11.71 -18.44
N VAL A 26 -16.64 -13.04 -18.37
CA VAL A 26 -15.55 -13.88 -17.91
C VAL A 26 -14.90 -14.61 -19.08
N ALA A 27 -13.58 -14.50 -19.20
CA ALA A 27 -12.77 -15.31 -20.09
C ALA A 27 -12.10 -16.42 -19.28
N TYR A 28 -12.21 -17.67 -19.73
CA TYR A 28 -11.53 -18.80 -19.06
C TYR A 28 -10.02 -18.80 -19.30
N GLY A 29 -9.61 -18.43 -20.52
CA GLY A 29 -8.21 -18.26 -20.88
C GLY A 29 -7.71 -16.87 -20.51
N GLN A 30 -6.45 -16.78 -20.08
CA GLN A 30 -5.79 -15.51 -19.78
C GLN A 30 -5.83 -14.58 -21.00
N PRO A 31 -6.42 -13.38 -20.88
CA PRO A 31 -6.45 -12.42 -21.98
C PRO A 31 -5.04 -11.85 -22.23
N LYS A 32 -4.76 -11.45 -23.47
CA LYS A 32 -3.46 -10.89 -23.86
C LYS A 32 -3.07 -9.59 -23.13
N TYR A 33 -4.07 -8.87 -22.61
CA TYR A 33 -3.87 -7.64 -21.85
C TYR A 33 -3.79 -7.88 -20.34
N ALA A 34 -3.84 -9.13 -19.86
CA ALA A 34 -3.61 -9.42 -18.46
C ALA A 34 -2.17 -9.05 -18.08
N GLU A 35 -2.02 -8.31 -17.00
CA GLU A 35 -0.72 -7.89 -16.48
C GLU A 35 -0.25 -8.83 -15.37
N ARG A 36 1.06 -8.93 -15.18
CA ARG A 36 1.63 -9.74 -14.10
C ARG A 36 1.16 -9.19 -12.76
N LEU A 37 0.67 -10.08 -11.90
CA LEU A 37 0.22 -9.73 -10.57
C LEU A 37 1.34 -10.02 -9.57
N ASP A 38 1.99 -8.96 -9.08
CA ASP A 38 3.09 -9.12 -8.14
C ASP A 38 2.61 -9.62 -6.78
N ARG A 39 3.36 -10.55 -6.17
CA ARG A 39 3.00 -11.12 -4.86
C ARG A 39 3.02 -10.09 -3.73
N GLN A 40 3.76 -9.00 -3.91
CA GLN A 40 3.90 -7.92 -2.95
C GLN A 40 3.15 -6.66 -3.41
N LEU A 41 2.16 -6.78 -4.31
CA LEU A 41 1.26 -5.69 -4.69
C LEU A 41 0.75 -4.89 -3.47
N PRO A 42 0.19 -5.54 -2.41
CA PRO A 42 -0.11 -4.86 -1.16
C PRO A 42 1.18 -4.61 -0.36
N ALA A 43 1.76 -3.42 -0.53
CA ALA A 43 2.97 -2.99 0.15
C ALA A 43 2.68 -1.86 1.15
N LEU A 44 3.64 -1.57 2.02
CA LEU A 44 3.53 -0.45 2.96
C LEU A 44 4.58 0.61 2.65
N SER A 45 4.20 1.87 2.84
CA SER A 45 5.09 3.02 3.00
C SER A 45 4.99 3.48 4.46
N ILE A 46 6.10 3.82 5.09
CA ILE A 46 6.18 4.12 6.52
C ILE A 46 6.97 5.42 6.70
N GLU A 47 6.42 6.37 7.46
CA GLU A 47 7.20 7.52 7.93
C GLU A 47 8.43 7.03 8.70
N MET A 48 9.61 7.41 8.22
CA MET A 48 10.90 7.05 8.78
C MET A 48 10.99 7.36 10.28
N ASP A 49 10.48 8.50 10.75
CA ASP A 49 10.56 8.89 12.16
C ASP A 49 9.93 7.89 13.16
N ARG A 50 8.98 7.06 12.70
CA ARG A 50 8.30 6.04 13.51
C ARG A 50 8.81 4.63 13.27
N TRP A 51 9.91 4.44 12.57
CA TRP A 51 10.46 3.11 12.27
C TRP A 51 10.59 2.15 13.48
N PRO A 52 10.99 2.59 14.69
CA PRO A 52 11.05 1.72 15.87
C PRO A 52 9.67 1.22 16.35
N ASP A 53 8.58 1.91 16.04
CA ASP A 53 7.24 1.41 16.36
C ASP A 53 6.91 0.15 15.55
N TRP A 54 7.41 0.06 14.31
CA TRP A 54 7.17 -1.06 13.40
C TRP A 54 8.12 -2.23 13.63
N SER A 55 9.41 -1.92 13.72
CA SER A 55 10.46 -2.91 13.83
C SER A 55 10.77 -3.32 15.27
N GLY A 56 10.32 -2.53 16.24
CA GLY A 56 10.66 -2.68 17.65
C GLY A 56 11.79 -1.74 18.08
N PRO A 57 11.95 -1.51 19.40
CA PRO A 57 12.76 -0.42 19.92
C PRO A 57 14.27 -0.62 19.79
N LYS A 58 14.71 -1.88 19.63
CA LYS A 58 16.13 -2.30 19.53
C LYS A 58 16.27 -3.56 18.71
N VAL A 59 17.47 -3.79 18.16
CA VAL A 59 17.80 -5.05 17.47
C VAL A 59 17.64 -6.22 18.43
N GLY A 60 16.91 -7.26 18.02
CA GLY A 60 16.57 -8.42 18.85
C GLY A 60 15.33 -8.23 19.73
N GLN A 61 14.63 -7.10 19.64
CA GLN A 61 13.37 -6.83 20.34
C GLN A 61 12.25 -6.55 19.32
N PRO A 62 11.77 -7.57 18.58
CA PRO A 62 10.79 -7.37 17.52
C PRO A 62 9.43 -6.92 18.04
N ASN A 63 8.67 -6.18 17.22
CA ASN A 63 7.25 -5.92 17.49
C ASN A 63 6.43 -7.18 17.14
N PRO A 64 5.88 -7.90 18.14
CA PRO A 64 5.18 -9.17 17.88
C PRO A 64 3.87 -8.97 17.11
N PHE A 65 3.17 -7.85 17.33
CA PHE A 65 1.92 -7.56 16.64
C PHE A 65 2.15 -7.39 15.14
N VAL A 66 3.16 -6.58 14.76
CA VAL A 66 3.53 -6.36 13.36
C VAL A 66 3.95 -7.67 12.69
N ASN A 67 4.78 -8.47 13.35
CA ASN A 67 5.22 -9.76 12.79
C ASN A 67 4.06 -10.73 12.59
N ASN A 68 3.09 -10.76 13.52
CA ASN A 68 1.92 -11.62 13.40
C ASN A 68 1.04 -11.23 12.21
N ILE A 69 0.72 -9.94 12.03
CA ILE A 69 -0.12 -9.52 10.90
C ILE A 69 0.61 -9.70 9.56
N PHE A 70 1.93 -9.47 9.49
CA PHE A 70 2.71 -9.71 8.26
C PHE A 70 2.74 -11.18 7.86
N ALA A 71 2.74 -12.11 8.84
CA ALA A 71 2.63 -13.53 8.56
C ALA A 71 1.30 -13.88 7.86
N GLN A 72 0.20 -13.20 8.19
CA GLN A 72 -1.11 -13.43 7.54
C GLN A 72 -1.10 -13.06 6.05
N VAL A 73 -0.43 -11.97 5.68
CA VAL A 73 -0.28 -11.60 4.27
C VAL A 73 0.65 -12.59 3.57
N THR A 74 1.75 -12.95 4.22
CA THR A 74 2.74 -13.91 3.69
C THR A 74 2.12 -15.28 3.40
N GLU A 75 1.25 -15.78 4.27
CA GLU A 75 0.53 -17.04 4.05
C GLU A 75 -0.32 -17.02 2.77
N ARG A 76 -0.88 -15.85 2.42
CA ARG A 76 -1.79 -15.69 1.28
C ARG A 76 -1.07 -15.49 -0.03
N THR A 77 -0.01 -14.69 -0.01
CA THR A 77 0.77 -14.35 -1.22
C THR A 77 1.92 -15.31 -1.48
N GLY A 78 2.37 -16.06 -0.46
CA GLY A 78 3.60 -16.85 -0.51
C GLY A 78 4.87 -16.00 -0.59
N ALA A 79 4.80 -14.71 -0.25
CA ALA A 79 5.94 -13.79 -0.19
C ALA A 79 5.84 -12.88 1.04
N ALA A 80 6.98 -12.61 1.68
CA ALA A 80 7.04 -11.67 2.79
C ALA A 80 6.65 -10.26 2.35
N MET A 81 6.28 -9.40 3.31
CA MET A 81 5.92 -8.01 3.04
C MET A 81 7.05 -7.24 2.35
N TYR A 82 6.64 -6.24 1.56
CA TYR A 82 7.53 -5.24 0.99
C TYR A 82 7.27 -3.90 1.69
N LEU A 83 8.32 -3.30 2.27
CA LEU A 83 8.23 -2.04 2.99
C LEU A 83 9.06 -0.95 2.31
N ARG A 84 8.46 0.21 2.07
CA ARG A 84 9.18 1.47 1.86
C ARG A 84 9.27 2.19 3.20
N VAL A 85 10.47 2.57 3.63
CA VAL A 85 10.67 3.41 4.82
C VAL A 85 11.33 4.71 4.38
N GLY A 86 10.64 5.83 4.58
CA GLY A 86 11.01 7.09 3.94
C GLY A 86 10.06 8.24 4.29
N ALA A 87 9.46 8.83 3.26
CA ALA A 87 8.47 9.91 3.33
C ALA A 87 9.04 11.24 3.86
N ASN A 88 8.20 12.15 4.38
CA ASN A 88 8.64 13.51 4.72
C ASN A 88 9.75 13.52 5.79
N SER A 89 9.70 12.56 6.70
CA SER A 89 10.68 12.40 7.77
C SER A 89 12.09 12.03 7.26
N GLU A 90 12.23 11.31 6.14
CA GLU A 90 13.55 10.93 5.63
C GLU A 90 14.44 12.14 5.33
N ASP A 91 13.83 13.19 4.76
CA ASP A 91 14.51 14.41 4.36
C ASP A 91 14.81 15.35 5.55
N ARG A 92 14.41 14.96 6.76
CA ARG A 92 14.74 15.61 8.04
C ARG A 92 15.78 14.81 8.84
N ALA A 93 16.25 13.69 8.30
CA ALA A 93 17.15 12.79 8.98
C ALA A 93 18.63 13.10 8.74
N ARG A 94 19.42 13.02 9.82
CA ARG A 94 20.87 13.15 9.83
C ARG A 94 21.50 12.06 10.69
N ILE A 95 22.69 11.60 10.33
CA ILE A 95 23.44 10.66 11.15
C ILE A 95 23.93 11.35 12.42
N ASN A 96 23.73 10.68 13.53
CA ASN A 96 24.41 10.96 14.78
C ASN A 96 24.67 9.64 15.51
N LEU A 97 25.84 9.07 15.26
CA LEU A 97 26.26 7.78 15.79
C LEU A 97 26.56 7.80 17.30
N THR A 98 26.27 8.89 18.03
CA THR A 98 26.27 8.85 19.50
C THR A 98 25.07 8.08 20.03
N TYR A 99 23.93 8.15 19.33
CA TYR A 99 22.74 7.37 19.63
C TYR A 99 22.86 5.92 19.15
N GLU A 100 22.26 5.00 19.90
CA GLU A 100 22.14 3.58 19.51
C GLU A 100 21.19 3.43 18.33
N VAL A 101 19.95 3.90 18.46
CA VAL A 101 18.90 3.73 17.43
C VAL A 101 18.52 5.07 16.80
N VAL A 102 17.93 5.98 17.58
CA VAL A 102 17.47 7.28 17.07
C VAL A 102 17.30 8.28 18.21
N ASN A 103 17.37 9.57 17.88
CA ASN A 103 16.81 10.64 18.69
C ASN A 103 15.90 11.51 17.82
N LEU A 104 14.69 11.80 18.33
CA LEU A 104 13.61 12.43 17.58
C LEU A 104 13.18 13.71 18.27
N THR A 105 12.87 14.74 17.49
CA THR A 105 12.22 15.97 17.97
C THR A 105 10.93 16.17 17.20
N PHE A 106 9.83 16.34 17.91
CA PHE A 106 8.51 16.59 17.32
C PHE A 106 8.10 18.05 17.57
N PRO A 107 7.47 18.73 16.60
CA PRO A 107 6.80 19.99 16.89
C PRO A 107 5.57 19.74 17.76
N ALA A 108 5.02 20.81 18.34
CA ALA A 108 3.75 20.72 19.07
C ALA A 108 2.61 20.36 18.11
N PRO A 109 1.68 19.47 18.50
CA PRO A 109 0.51 19.15 17.69
C PRO A 109 -0.41 20.38 17.56
N THR A 110 -1.10 20.49 16.43
CA THR A 110 -2.12 21.53 16.18
C THR A 110 -3.45 20.87 15.80
N PRO A 111 -4.59 21.59 15.81
CA PRO A 111 -5.85 21.02 15.32
C PRO A 111 -5.77 20.52 13.87
N ASP A 112 -4.98 21.18 13.02
CA ASP A 112 -4.79 20.81 11.60
C ASP A 112 -3.76 19.70 11.41
N THR A 113 -2.85 19.51 12.36
CA THR A 113 -1.82 18.47 12.34
C THR A 113 -1.68 17.87 13.74
N PRO A 114 -2.67 17.05 14.15
CA PRO A 114 -2.70 16.48 15.49
C PRO A 114 -1.58 15.47 15.72
N ALA A 115 -1.11 14.81 14.66
CA ALA A 115 -0.02 13.85 14.67
C ALA A 115 1.17 14.37 13.83
N PRO A 116 1.95 15.35 14.30
CA PRO A 116 3.06 15.86 13.50
C PRO A 116 4.18 14.82 13.36
N GLU A 117 4.80 14.77 12.18
CA GLU A 117 6.05 14.02 12.00
C GLU A 117 7.21 14.76 12.67
N ALA A 118 8.29 14.05 12.99
CA ALA A 118 9.48 14.62 13.59
C ALA A 118 10.04 15.77 12.73
N SER A 119 10.39 16.89 13.36
CA SER A 119 11.06 18.02 12.74
C SER A 119 12.57 17.81 12.64
N SER A 120 13.14 16.90 13.44
CA SER A 120 14.54 16.50 13.40
C SER A 120 14.69 15.03 13.80
N ILE A 121 15.52 14.30 13.05
CA ILE A 121 15.78 12.88 13.25
C ILE A 121 17.28 12.66 13.24
N SER A 122 17.80 12.14 14.34
CA SER A 122 19.21 11.77 14.50
C SER A 122 19.34 10.26 14.42
N ILE A 123 19.70 9.73 13.26
CA ILE A 123 19.87 8.31 12.96
C ILE A 123 21.11 7.77 13.71
N GLY A 124 20.90 6.78 14.56
CA GLY A 124 21.93 6.08 15.33
C GLY A 124 22.53 4.87 14.61
N ARG A 125 23.47 4.20 15.29
CA ARG A 125 24.27 3.09 14.74
C ARG A 125 23.43 1.90 14.25
N ASP A 126 22.34 1.59 14.94
CA ASP A 126 21.53 0.39 14.72
C ASP A 126 20.19 0.67 14.02
N TRP A 127 19.96 1.90 13.56
CA TRP A 127 18.72 2.32 12.92
C TRP A 127 18.25 1.39 11.79
N TYR A 128 19.10 1.19 10.78
CA TYR A 128 18.81 0.29 9.67
C TYR A 128 18.88 -1.19 10.08
N ARG A 129 19.58 -1.52 11.16
CA ARG A 129 19.64 -2.89 11.70
C ARG A 129 18.35 -3.31 12.37
N LEU A 130 17.49 -2.37 12.79
CA LEU A 130 16.16 -2.72 13.28
C LEU A 130 15.35 -3.54 12.26
N SER A 131 15.63 -3.44 10.96
CA SER A 131 15.06 -4.30 9.92
C SER A 131 15.25 -5.80 10.19
N ALA A 132 16.25 -6.20 10.96
CA ALA A 132 16.49 -7.59 11.36
C ALA A 132 15.40 -8.19 12.25
N ASN A 133 14.54 -7.35 12.84
CA ASN A 133 13.44 -7.78 13.69
C ASN A 133 12.19 -8.22 12.91
N LEU A 134 12.14 -7.91 11.60
CA LEU A 134 11.01 -8.27 10.76
C LEU A 134 11.13 -9.71 10.22
N PRO A 135 10.03 -10.31 9.73
CA PRO A 135 10.04 -11.68 9.23
C PRO A 135 11.06 -11.90 8.12
N ASP A 136 11.64 -13.11 8.11
CA ASP A 136 12.60 -13.55 7.10
C ASP A 136 12.04 -13.31 5.68
N GLY A 137 12.88 -12.79 4.78
CA GLY A 137 12.51 -12.49 3.40
C GLY A 137 11.82 -11.14 3.19
N THR A 138 11.54 -10.36 4.24
CA THR A 138 10.98 -9.00 4.09
C THR A 138 11.87 -8.17 3.16
N ASP A 139 11.25 -7.52 2.18
CA ASP A 139 11.93 -6.70 1.19
C ASP A 139 11.80 -5.22 1.55
N PHE A 140 12.89 -4.48 1.36
CA PHE A 140 12.97 -3.06 1.72
C PHE A 140 13.32 -2.17 0.52
N HIS A 141 12.60 -1.06 0.47
CA HIS A 141 12.92 0.15 -0.28
C HIS A 141 13.23 1.25 0.75
N TRP A 142 14.48 1.69 0.83
CA TRP A 142 14.94 2.64 1.85
C TRP A 142 15.21 4.01 1.24
N GLY A 143 14.60 5.03 1.85
CA GLY A 143 14.89 6.44 1.58
C GLY A 143 16.14 6.94 2.31
N VAL A 144 16.82 7.88 1.67
CA VAL A 144 17.98 8.62 2.22
C VAL A 144 17.80 10.10 1.94
N ASN A 145 18.20 10.94 2.90
CA ASN A 145 17.98 12.37 2.85
C ASN A 145 18.63 13.05 1.62
N TYR A 146 17.78 13.62 0.76
CA TYR A 146 18.17 14.47 -0.37
C TYR A 146 18.23 15.94 0.04
N LYS A 147 17.22 16.41 0.79
CA LYS A 147 17.02 17.83 1.12
C LYS A 147 18.07 18.42 2.06
N VAL A 148 18.89 17.58 2.69
CA VAL A 148 20.08 17.98 3.44
C VAL A 148 21.08 18.77 2.60
N GLN A 149 21.07 18.57 1.27
CA GLN A 149 21.99 19.21 0.31
C GLN A 149 23.47 19.15 0.74
N ASN A 150 23.85 18.04 1.37
CA ASN A 150 25.19 17.79 1.88
C ASN A 150 25.60 16.38 1.48
N GLU A 151 26.49 16.29 0.50
CA GLU A 151 26.97 15.01 -0.03
C GLU A 151 27.60 14.14 1.05
N THR A 152 28.42 14.70 1.95
CA THR A 152 29.06 13.93 3.04
C THR A 152 28.01 13.23 3.92
N GLU A 153 26.93 13.93 4.26
CA GLU A 153 25.83 13.41 5.06
C GLU A 153 25.05 12.32 4.29
N THR A 154 24.63 12.59 3.05
CA THR A 154 23.94 11.62 2.20
C THR A 154 24.78 10.35 2.01
N GLN A 155 26.09 10.49 1.74
CA GLN A 155 27.00 9.36 1.59
C GLN A 155 27.19 8.59 2.90
N ALA A 156 27.22 9.27 4.05
CA ALA A 156 27.29 8.61 5.35
C ALA A 156 26.03 7.76 5.61
N GLN A 157 24.84 8.25 5.27
CA GLN A 157 23.58 7.51 5.37
C GLN A 157 23.58 6.26 4.48
N ILE A 158 23.99 6.39 3.22
CA ILE A 158 24.11 5.26 2.29
C ILE A 158 25.08 4.21 2.83
N ARG A 159 26.24 4.62 3.37
CA ARG A 159 27.22 3.69 3.96
C ARG A 159 26.66 2.95 5.17
N LEU A 160 25.93 3.64 6.06
CA LEU A 160 25.33 3.02 7.23
C LEU A 160 24.25 2.01 6.84
N LEU A 161 23.42 2.35 5.85
CA LEU A 161 22.43 1.44 5.26
C LEU A 161 23.11 0.21 4.64
N ALA A 162 24.11 0.40 3.78
CA ALA A 162 24.85 -0.68 3.16
C ALA A 162 25.57 -1.56 4.20
N ALA A 163 26.13 -0.98 5.28
CA ALA A 163 26.75 -1.74 6.35
C ALA A 163 25.74 -2.65 7.09
N ALA A 164 24.49 -2.24 7.21
CA ALA A 164 23.42 -3.06 7.80
C ALA A 164 23.04 -4.24 6.89
N PHE A 165 22.81 -4.00 5.59
CA PHE A 165 22.25 -5.01 4.67
C PHE A 165 23.29 -5.83 3.89
N GLN A 166 24.46 -5.26 3.61
CA GLN A 166 25.49 -5.84 2.74
C GLN A 166 26.80 -6.16 3.49
N GLY A 167 26.88 -5.85 4.79
CA GLY A 167 28.03 -6.16 5.64
C GLY A 167 28.20 -7.65 5.94
N GLY A 168 29.24 -7.98 6.71
CA GLY A 168 29.62 -9.39 7.01
C GLY A 168 28.55 -10.22 7.73
N SER A 169 27.66 -9.57 8.50
CA SER A 169 26.49 -10.20 9.12
C SER A 169 25.23 -9.78 8.35
N LYS A 170 24.98 -10.40 7.20
CA LYS A 170 23.79 -10.10 6.38
C LYS A 170 22.51 -10.36 7.17
N LEU A 171 21.57 -9.42 7.08
CA LEU A 171 20.24 -9.61 7.62
C LEU A 171 19.47 -10.65 6.78
N LYS A 172 18.45 -11.27 7.38
CA LYS A 172 17.56 -12.20 6.67
C LYS A 172 16.46 -11.49 5.87
N VAL A 173 16.55 -10.17 5.80
CA VAL A 173 15.68 -9.26 5.04
C VAL A 173 16.53 -8.62 3.95
N ASN A 174 15.90 -8.18 2.86
CA ASN A 174 16.63 -7.74 1.68
C ASN A 174 16.48 -6.24 1.45
N LEU A 175 17.58 -5.56 1.13
CA LEU A 175 17.53 -4.23 0.55
C LEU A 175 17.37 -4.36 -0.96
N ARG A 176 16.18 -4.03 -1.46
CA ARG A 176 15.85 -4.08 -2.89
C ARG A 176 16.09 -2.76 -3.59
N GLU A 177 15.70 -1.66 -2.96
CA GLU A 177 15.74 -0.35 -3.61
C GLU A 177 16.32 0.70 -2.67
N LEU A 178 17.17 1.56 -3.25
CA LEU A 178 17.64 2.81 -2.65
C LEU A 178 16.92 3.98 -3.31
N GLU A 179 16.26 4.79 -2.49
CA GLU A 179 15.65 6.07 -2.86
C GLU A 179 16.44 7.20 -2.22
N VAL A 180 16.58 8.31 -2.94
CA VAL A 180 17.28 9.50 -2.45
C VAL A 180 16.36 10.69 -2.61
N GLY A 181 15.64 11.01 -1.54
CA GLY A 181 14.72 12.13 -1.43
C GLY A 181 13.27 11.75 -1.63
N ASN A 182 12.42 12.52 -0.96
CA ASN A 182 10.98 12.34 -0.95
C ASN A 182 10.28 13.62 -1.37
N GLU A 183 9.39 13.54 -2.36
CA GLU A 183 8.55 14.65 -2.81
C GLU A 183 9.35 15.96 -2.96
N VAL A 184 10.52 15.84 -3.58
CA VAL A 184 11.45 16.96 -3.76
C VAL A 184 10.86 18.02 -4.69
N ASP A 185 9.82 17.66 -5.45
CA ASP A 185 9.02 18.61 -6.20
C ASP A 185 8.36 19.63 -5.23
N LEU A 186 7.91 19.22 -4.04
CA LEU A 186 7.20 20.08 -3.10
C LEU A 186 8.09 21.13 -2.42
N ALA A 187 7.72 22.40 -2.61
CA ALA A 187 8.42 23.58 -2.09
C ALA A 187 8.04 23.95 -0.64
N ASP A 188 6.89 23.49 -0.18
CA ASP A 188 6.13 23.99 0.97
C ASP A 188 6.35 23.17 2.26
N ARG A 189 7.18 22.12 2.22
CA ARG A 189 7.36 21.17 3.33
C ARG A 189 8.71 21.28 4.04
N GLY A 190 9.22 22.50 4.22
CA GLY A 190 10.42 22.77 5.04
C GLY A 190 11.77 22.56 4.35
N SER A 191 11.81 22.45 3.01
CA SER A 191 13.07 22.38 2.27
C SER A 191 13.74 23.76 2.18
N THR A 192 15.07 23.84 2.29
CA THR A 192 15.84 25.06 2.05
C THR A 192 15.87 25.50 0.58
N ALA A 193 15.53 24.63 -0.37
CA ALA A 193 15.07 24.96 -1.73
C ALA A 193 14.73 23.66 -2.49
N PRO A 194 13.49 23.45 -2.99
CA PRO A 194 13.22 22.35 -3.91
C PRO A 194 14.00 22.53 -5.22
N PRO A 195 14.34 21.47 -5.96
CA PRO A 195 14.74 21.61 -7.36
C PRO A 195 13.74 22.47 -8.13
N SER A 196 14.24 23.49 -8.82
CA SER A 196 13.40 24.38 -9.63
C SER A 196 12.93 23.74 -10.93
N THR A 197 13.61 22.68 -11.39
CA THR A 197 13.36 21.97 -12.65
C THR A 197 13.74 20.49 -12.54
N PRO A 198 13.20 19.62 -13.41
CA PRO A 198 13.64 18.22 -13.55
C PRO A 198 15.14 18.08 -13.79
N GLN A 199 15.75 18.98 -14.56
CA GLN A 199 17.19 18.99 -14.83
C GLN A 199 18.01 19.22 -13.55
N SER A 200 17.57 20.15 -12.69
CA SER A 200 18.24 20.39 -11.40
C SER A 200 18.14 19.19 -10.47
N TYR A 201 16.99 18.50 -10.45
CA TYR A 201 16.81 17.24 -9.72
C TYR A 201 17.76 16.15 -10.26
N VAL A 202 17.67 15.86 -11.56
CA VAL A 202 18.48 14.80 -12.19
C VAL A 202 19.97 15.05 -11.99
N SER A 203 20.42 16.28 -12.16
CA SER A 203 21.83 16.65 -11.97
C SER A 203 22.30 16.36 -10.55
N TYR A 204 21.54 16.76 -9.52
CA TYR A 204 21.93 16.54 -8.14
C TYR A 204 21.78 15.07 -7.72
N TRP A 205 20.69 14.42 -8.09
CA TRP A 205 20.44 13.01 -7.80
C TRP A 205 21.54 12.12 -8.41
N ASN A 206 21.86 12.30 -9.70
CA ASN A 206 22.94 11.54 -10.36
C ASN A 206 24.31 11.82 -9.72
N LYS A 207 24.56 13.05 -9.25
CA LYS A 207 25.79 13.37 -8.51
C LYS A 207 25.91 12.53 -7.24
N GLN A 208 24.85 12.42 -6.43
CA GLN A 208 24.85 11.62 -5.20
C GLN A 208 25.04 10.13 -5.49
N ILE A 209 24.35 9.59 -6.50
CA ILE A 209 24.47 8.18 -6.87
C ILE A 209 25.88 7.84 -7.39
N LYS A 210 26.45 8.69 -8.25
CA LYS A 210 27.82 8.50 -8.75
C LYS A 210 28.85 8.55 -7.63
N ALA A 211 28.68 9.44 -6.65
CA ALA A 211 29.54 9.49 -5.47
C ALA A 211 29.42 8.20 -4.63
N ALA A 212 28.21 7.65 -4.49
CA ALA A 212 27.98 6.39 -3.77
C ALA A 212 28.64 5.20 -4.47
N MET A 213 28.47 5.10 -5.79
CA MET A 213 29.06 4.02 -6.59
C MET A 213 30.59 4.11 -6.63
N SER A 214 31.15 5.29 -6.90
CA SER A 214 32.60 5.47 -7.02
C SER A 214 33.36 5.31 -5.71
N SER A 215 32.74 5.69 -4.57
CA SER A 215 33.35 5.49 -3.25
C SER A 215 33.14 4.08 -2.67
N GLY A 216 32.37 3.23 -3.36
CA GLY A 216 31.98 1.91 -2.85
C GLY A 216 31.09 2.01 -1.60
N ALA A 217 30.33 3.10 -1.44
CA ALA A 217 29.45 3.29 -0.29
C ALA A 217 28.35 2.23 -0.20
N ILE A 218 27.93 1.71 -1.35
CA ILE A 218 26.94 0.64 -1.50
C ILE A 218 27.24 -0.16 -2.77
N THR A 219 26.98 -1.47 -2.74
CA THR A 219 27.00 -2.31 -3.95
C THR A 219 25.61 -2.33 -4.57
N LEU A 220 25.51 -1.96 -5.85
CA LEU A 220 24.25 -1.94 -6.61
C LEU A 220 24.31 -2.94 -7.77
N GLY A 221 23.14 -3.35 -8.25
CA GLY A 221 22.99 -4.29 -9.36
C GLY A 221 22.84 -5.75 -8.91
N SER A 222 22.99 -6.67 -9.86
CA SER A 222 22.74 -8.11 -9.65
C SER A 222 23.63 -8.74 -8.56
N ALA A 223 24.82 -8.19 -8.32
CA ALA A 223 25.74 -8.70 -7.31
C ALA A 223 25.21 -8.57 -5.87
N SER A 224 24.40 -7.54 -5.59
CA SER A 224 23.75 -7.33 -4.29
C SER A 224 22.25 -7.63 -4.32
N GLY A 225 21.61 -7.53 -5.50
CA GLY A 225 20.16 -7.52 -5.61
C GLY A 225 19.52 -6.20 -5.16
N THR A 226 20.33 -5.14 -4.97
CA THR A 226 19.89 -3.77 -4.64
C THR A 226 19.99 -2.87 -5.88
N TYR A 227 18.93 -2.15 -6.18
CA TYR A 227 18.81 -1.25 -7.31
C TYR A 227 18.42 0.17 -6.86
N LEU A 228 18.34 1.08 -7.83
CA LEU A 228 17.91 2.46 -7.61
C LEU A 228 16.44 2.65 -7.99
N SER A 229 15.78 3.48 -7.18
CA SER A 229 14.39 3.91 -7.34
C SER A 229 14.29 5.45 -7.30
N PRO A 230 14.58 6.15 -8.41
CA PRO A 230 14.34 7.59 -8.53
C PRO A 230 12.83 7.93 -8.63
N GLY A 231 12.53 9.22 -8.56
CA GLY A 231 11.17 9.75 -8.60
C GLY A 231 10.71 10.20 -7.22
N ALA A 232 9.72 9.50 -6.67
CA ALA A 232 9.02 9.83 -5.43
C ALA A 232 8.33 11.21 -5.46
N PHE A 233 7.79 11.59 -6.62
CA PHE A 233 7.12 12.88 -6.80
C PHE A 233 5.65 12.83 -6.43
N ALA A 234 5.19 13.90 -5.76
CA ALA A 234 3.80 14.07 -5.35
C ALA A 234 2.92 14.64 -6.47
N ARG A 235 3.40 15.68 -7.16
CA ARG A 235 2.61 16.38 -8.19
C ARG A 235 3.31 16.31 -9.55
N SER A 236 2.50 16.16 -10.58
CA SER A 236 3.00 16.06 -11.95
C SER A 236 3.37 17.42 -12.55
N ILE A 237 2.54 18.45 -12.36
CA ILE A 237 2.60 19.71 -13.13
C ILE A 237 2.17 20.90 -12.27
N ARG A 238 2.90 22.02 -12.38
CA ARG A 238 2.39 23.36 -12.04
C ARG A 238 2.20 24.15 -13.33
N PHE A 239 0.94 24.41 -13.70
CA PHE A 239 0.61 25.11 -14.93
C PHE A 239 1.29 26.49 -15.01
N ASN A 240 1.69 26.89 -16.22
CA ASN A 240 2.39 28.15 -16.52
C ASN A 240 3.78 28.29 -15.86
N THR A 241 4.45 27.17 -15.56
CA THR A 241 5.83 27.15 -15.04
C THR A 241 6.65 26.04 -15.71
N ASN A 242 7.99 26.07 -15.56
CA ASN A 242 8.87 24.96 -15.95
C ASN A 242 8.92 23.83 -14.91
N TRP A 243 8.05 23.86 -13.91
CA TRP A 243 7.95 22.86 -12.85
C TRP A 243 7.02 21.75 -13.35
N ILE A 244 7.62 20.69 -13.89
CA ILE A 244 6.93 19.52 -14.46
C ILE A 244 7.69 18.28 -14.00
N PHE A 245 7.24 17.61 -12.95
CA PHE A 245 7.91 16.43 -12.38
C PHE A 245 7.11 15.18 -12.72
N THR A 246 7.40 14.63 -13.90
CA THR A 246 6.77 13.42 -14.48
C THR A 246 7.87 12.46 -14.91
N ALA A 247 7.54 11.19 -15.16
CA ALA A 247 8.52 10.24 -15.68
C ALA A 247 9.14 10.75 -17.00
N MET A 248 8.31 11.30 -17.90
CA MET A 248 8.75 11.88 -19.17
C MET A 248 9.80 12.97 -18.98
N SER A 249 9.55 13.91 -18.06
CA SER A 249 10.41 15.09 -17.91
C SER A 249 11.75 14.75 -17.26
N VAL A 250 11.80 13.80 -16.31
CA VAL A 250 13.06 13.36 -15.72
C VAL A 250 13.88 12.47 -16.65
N PHE A 251 13.24 11.60 -17.44
CA PHE A 251 13.94 10.84 -18.48
C PHE A 251 14.51 11.77 -19.56
N SER A 252 13.72 12.75 -20.01
CA SER A 252 14.19 13.78 -20.97
C SER A 252 15.30 14.67 -20.39
N ALA A 253 15.31 14.87 -19.08
CA ALA A 253 16.39 15.58 -18.38
C ALA A 253 17.67 14.72 -18.21
N GLY A 254 17.65 13.46 -18.64
CA GLY A 254 18.82 12.60 -18.72
C GLY A 254 19.07 11.74 -17.48
N LEU A 255 18.02 11.40 -16.72
CA LEU A 255 18.13 10.51 -15.56
C LEU A 255 18.88 9.21 -15.89
N LEU A 256 18.60 8.63 -17.05
CA LEU A 256 19.17 7.36 -17.52
C LEU A 256 20.26 7.53 -18.60
N ASN A 257 20.73 8.76 -18.87
CA ASN A 257 21.74 8.99 -19.92
C ASN A 257 23.13 8.45 -19.55
N ASP A 258 23.40 8.27 -18.25
CA ASP A 258 24.62 7.66 -17.77
C ASP A 258 24.44 6.13 -17.70
N GLY A 259 25.23 5.39 -18.48
CA GLY A 259 25.08 3.94 -18.59
C GLY A 259 25.33 3.17 -17.27
N ALA A 260 26.17 3.70 -16.37
CA ALA A 260 26.43 3.06 -15.08
C ALA A 260 25.23 3.23 -14.14
N VAL A 261 24.63 4.43 -14.10
CA VAL A 261 23.39 4.68 -13.36
C VAL A 261 22.24 3.86 -13.94
N ALA A 262 22.02 3.92 -15.26
CA ALA A 262 20.92 3.22 -15.92
C ALA A 262 20.99 1.70 -15.74
N ALA A 263 22.19 1.11 -15.71
CA ALA A 263 22.37 -0.33 -15.50
C ALA A 263 21.85 -0.81 -14.12
N VAL A 264 21.89 0.06 -13.11
CA VAL A 264 21.48 -0.26 -11.73
C VAL A 264 20.17 0.41 -11.30
N THR A 265 19.51 1.15 -12.19
CA THR A 265 18.12 1.60 -11.99
C THR A 265 17.16 0.54 -12.53
N LYS A 266 16.23 0.07 -11.69
CA LYS A 266 15.23 -0.93 -12.08
C LYS A 266 13.80 -0.56 -11.73
N GLN A 267 13.61 0.44 -10.88
CA GLN A 267 12.30 0.93 -10.47
C GLN A 267 12.19 2.43 -10.75
N TYR A 268 10.99 2.90 -11.07
CA TYR A 268 10.62 4.31 -11.01
C TYR A 268 9.41 4.47 -10.10
N THR A 269 9.47 5.43 -9.19
CA THR A 269 8.48 5.60 -8.12
C THR A 269 7.68 6.88 -8.31
N GLY A 270 6.35 6.79 -8.21
CA GLY A 270 5.46 7.94 -8.13
C GLY A 270 4.61 7.90 -6.86
N HIS A 271 4.09 9.05 -6.43
CA HIS A 271 3.14 9.14 -5.32
C HIS A 271 1.74 9.50 -5.82
N LEU A 272 0.71 8.99 -5.15
CA LEU A 272 -0.67 9.31 -5.48
C LEU A 272 -1.60 9.17 -4.28
N TYR A 273 -2.34 10.23 -3.98
CA TYR A 273 -3.49 10.18 -3.08
C TYR A 273 -4.77 10.47 -3.87
N SER A 274 -5.91 9.91 -3.45
CA SER A 274 -7.19 10.16 -4.12
C SER A 274 -7.63 11.61 -4.03
N ALA A 275 -7.30 12.27 -2.90
CA ALA A 275 -7.52 13.69 -2.67
C ALA A 275 -6.65 14.18 -1.50
N SER A 276 -6.81 15.44 -1.09
CA SER A 276 -6.21 16.00 0.13
C SER A 276 -7.28 16.29 1.16
N TYR A 277 -7.09 15.84 2.41
CA TYR A 277 -8.02 16.14 3.48
C TYR A 277 -7.89 17.59 3.95
N ASN A 278 -9.03 18.21 4.24
CA ASN A 278 -9.16 19.50 4.87
C ASN A 278 -10.47 19.50 5.69
N ALA A 279 -10.35 19.74 7.00
CA ALA A 279 -11.47 19.67 7.95
C ALA A 279 -12.60 20.68 7.67
N ALA A 280 -12.36 21.71 6.84
CA ALA A 280 -13.39 22.66 6.41
C ALA A 280 -14.39 22.07 5.41
N PHE A 281 -14.09 20.92 4.79
CA PHE A 281 -14.96 20.26 3.82
C PHE A 281 -15.52 18.96 4.38
N ALA A 282 -16.82 18.75 4.22
CA ALA A 282 -17.47 17.53 4.66
C ALA A 282 -17.02 16.33 3.82
N VAL A 283 -16.58 15.27 4.52
CA VAL A 283 -16.30 13.97 3.92
C VAL A 283 -17.63 13.30 3.58
N GLN A 284 -17.77 12.81 2.35
CA GLN A 284 -18.97 12.13 1.87
C GLN A 284 -18.67 10.63 1.70
N PRO A 285 -19.19 9.76 2.59
CA PRO A 285 -19.01 8.33 2.44
C PRO A 285 -19.54 7.81 1.10
N GLY A 286 -18.76 6.96 0.46
CA GLY A 286 -19.01 6.39 -0.87
C GLY A 286 -18.22 7.03 -2.00
N VAL A 287 -17.76 8.28 -1.83
CA VAL A 287 -17.00 8.99 -2.88
C VAL A 287 -15.62 8.38 -3.12
N LEU A 288 -14.95 7.92 -2.06
CA LEU A 288 -13.62 7.32 -2.17
C LEU A 288 -13.68 5.97 -2.90
N MET A 289 -14.64 5.11 -2.56
CA MET A 289 -14.78 3.78 -3.16
C MET A 289 -15.53 3.77 -4.50
N ASP A 290 -15.96 4.92 -5.01
CA ASP A 290 -16.64 4.99 -6.29
C ASP A 290 -15.73 4.52 -7.43
N LYS A 291 -16.24 3.59 -8.23
CA LYS A 291 -15.54 2.96 -9.36
C LYS A 291 -14.97 3.98 -10.34
N VAL A 292 -15.74 5.01 -10.72
CA VAL A 292 -15.29 6.01 -11.68
C VAL A 292 -14.19 6.87 -11.08
N ASN A 293 -14.31 7.23 -9.79
CA ASN A 293 -13.29 7.99 -9.08
C ASN A 293 -11.96 7.23 -8.95
N VAL A 294 -11.98 5.94 -8.62
CA VAL A 294 -10.77 5.08 -8.57
C VAL A 294 -10.03 5.11 -9.91
N ARG A 295 -10.76 4.91 -11.00
CA ARG A 295 -10.21 4.86 -12.36
C ARG A 295 -9.68 6.22 -12.80
N GLY A 296 -10.45 7.27 -12.55
CA GLY A 296 -10.04 8.66 -12.82
C GLY A 296 -8.76 9.04 -12.08
N ASN A 297 -8.65 8.69 -10.80
CA ASN A 297 -7.46 9.01 -9.99
C ASN A 297 -6.21 8.27 -10.48
N LEU A 298 -6.29 6.94 -10.66
CA LEU A 298 -5.15 6.13 -11.11
C LEU A 298 -4.70 6.44 -12.54
N SER A 299 -5.61 6.88 -13.42
CA SER A 299 -5.27 7.24 -14.80
C SER A 299 -4.14 8.29 -14.90
N THR A 300 -4.00 9.14 -13.88
CA THR A 300 -2.94 10.15 -13.80
C THR A 300 -1.52 9.57 -13.67
N ARG A 301 -1.41 8.31 -13.25
CA ARG A 301 -0.14 7.58 -13.05
C ARG A 301 0.09 6.47 -14.07
N VAL A 302 -0.96 5.96 -14.72
CA VAL A 302 -0.83 4.95 -15.79
C VAL A 302 0.09 5.43 -16.92
N ALA A 303 0.05 6.72 -17.27
CA ALA A 303 0.95 7.29 -18.28
C ALA A 303 2.44 7.22 -17.87
N ASP A 304 2.75 7.52 -16.60
CA ASP A 304 4.10 7.39 -16.07
C ASP A 304 4.54 5.93 -16.04
N ALA A 305 3.65 5.00 -15.70
CA ALA A 305 3.93 3.56 -15.70
C ALA A 305 4.29 3.04 -17.10
N VAL A 306 3.54 3.44 -18.13
CA VAL A 306 3.84 3.10 -19.53
C VAL A 306 5.21 3.63 -19.96
N LEU A 307 5.57 4.84 -19.54
CA LEU A 307 6.87 5.43 -19.88
C LEU A 307 8.02 4.73 -19.14
N ALA A 308 7.89 4.48 -17.85
CA ALA A 308 8.89 3.75 -17.07
C ALA A 308 9.16 2.36 -17.67
N ARG A 309 8.12 1.63 -18.06
CA ARG A 309 8.25 0.31 -18.69
C ARG A 309 8.94 0.35 -20.05
N LYS A 310 8.78 1.43 -20.84
CA LYS A 310 9.52 1.62 -22.10
C LYS A 310 11.03 1.75 -21.88
N GLU A 311 11.43 2.30 -20.74
CA GLU A 311 12.82 2.37 -20.28
C GLU A 311 13.29 1.09 -19.58
N GLY A 312 12.46 0.04 -19.56
CA GLY A 312 12.79 -1.24 -18.91
C GLY A 312 12.72 -1.20 -17.38
N LEU A 313 12.03 -0.21 -16.80
CA LEU A 313 11.83 -0.06 -15.36
C LEU A 313 10.47 -0.60 -14.93
N VAL A 314 10.38 -1.13 -13.71
CA VAL A 314 9.10 -1.35 -13.04
C VAL A 314 8.59 -0.02 -12.51
N TYR A 315 7.27 0.16 -12.48
CA TYR A 315 6.63 1.34 -11.91
C TYR A 315 5.87 0.97 -10.64
N VAL A 316 6.10 1.71 -9.56
CA VAL A 316 5.37 1.52 -8.30
C VAL A 316 4.77 2.82 -7.81
N LEU A 317 3.67 2.71 -7.08
CA LEU A 317 3.20 3.78 -6.21
C LEU A 317 3.92 3.63 -4.87
N GLY A 318 5.07 4.30 -4.71
CA GLY A 318 5.92 4.19 -3.52
C GLY A 318 5.34 4.90 -2.30
N GLU A 319 4.39 5.80 -2.49
CA GLU A 319 3.57 6.35 -1.42
C GLU A 319 2.17 6.62 -1.98
N SER A 320 1.18 6.00 -1.36
CA SER A 320 -0.20 6.20 -1.75
C SER A 320 -1.12 6.03 -0.56
N ASN A 321 -2.25 6.71 -0.54
CA ASN A 321 -3.35 6.37 0.35
C ASN A 321 -4.64 7.07 -0.10
N SER A 322 -5.69 6.97 0.70
CA SER A 322 -7.00 7.57 0.44
C SER A 322 -6.92 9.10 0.30
N TYR A 323 -6.65 9.84 1.39
CA TYR A 323 -6.56 11.30 1.40
C TYR A 323 -5.21 11.72 1.98
N SER A 324 -4.47 12.60 1.32
CA SER A 324 -3.25 13.18 1.91
C SER A 324 -3.60 14.01 3.16
N ASN A 325 -2.59 14.43 3.92
CA ASN A 325 -2.75 15.12 5.22
C ASN A 325 -3.34 14.19 6.29
N HIS A 326 -2.71 13.02 6.46
CA HIS A 326 -3.02 12.03 7.51
C HIS A 326 -4.38 11.34 7.41
N GLY A 327 -5.12 11.58 6.33
CA GLY A 327 -6.38 10.90 6.03
C GLY A 327 -7.60 11.70 6.43
N ALA A 328 -8.72 11.32 5.86
CA ALA A 328 -10.03 11.90 6.13
C ALA A 328 -10.82 10.98 7.08
N PRO A 329 -10.99 11.33 8.37
CA PRO A 329 -11.84 10.58 9.29
C PRO A 329 -13.27 10.42 8.73
N GLY A 330 -13.83 9.23 8.87
CA GLY A 330 -15.15 8.88 8.30
C GLY A 330 -15.11 8.31 6.87
N ALA A 331 -13.96 8.38 6.19
CA ALA A 331 -13.72 7.68 4.92
C ALA A 331 -12.44 6.83 4.94
N SER A 332 -11.33 7.36 5.44
CA SER A 332 -10.02 6.70 5.41
C SER A 332 -9.89 5.58 6.45
N ASN A 333 -10.57 5.74 7.59
CA ASN A 333 -10.61 4.80 8.69
C ASN A 333 -11.90 3.98 8.74
N THR A 334 -12.59 3.79 7.62
CA THR A 334 -13.87 3.06 7.56
C THR A 334 -13.83 1.92 6.54
N ALA A 335 -14.87 1.07 6.53
CA ALA A 335 -15.02 -0.03 5.58
C ALA A 335 -14.94 0.42 4.11
N GLU A 336 -15.29 1.68 3.82
CA GLU A 336 -15.08 2.30 2.52
C GLU A 336 -13.62 2.16 2.03
N ALA A 337 -12.64 2.37 2.91
CA ALA A 337 -11.23 2.21 2.58
C ALA A 337 -10.89 0.76 2.20
N THR A 338 -11.56 -0.25 2.75
CA THR A 338 -11.38 -1.64 2.32
C THR A 338 -11.84 -1.87 0.88
N LEU A 339 -13.01 -1.33 0.52
CA LEU A 339 -13.56 -1.43 -0.83
C LEU A 339 -12.70 -0.69 -1.84
N TRP A 340 -12.38 0.57 -1.52
CA TRP A 340 -11.47 1.40 -2.30
C TRP A 340 -10.11 0.71 -2.48
N GLY A 341 -9.45 0.30 -1.40
CA GLY A 341 -8.11 -0.30 -1.47
C GLY A 341 -8.06 -1.58 -2.31
N THR A 342 -9.11 -2.40 -2.26
CA THR A 342 -9.22 -3.61 -3.09
C THR A 342 -9.36 -3.28 -4.58
N ASP A 343 -10.27 -2.36 -4.94
CA ASP A 343 -10.45 -1.91 -6.33
C ASP A 343 -9.19 -1.18 -6.83
N TYR A 344 -8.63 -0.31 -6.00
CA TYR A 344 -7.45 0.51 -6.30
C TYR A 344 -6.22 -0.34 -6.61
N MET A 345 -5.90 -1.33 -5.76
CA MET A 345 -4.75 -2.23 -5.99
C MET A 345 -4.91 -3.05 -7.27
N LEU A 346 -6.07 -3.70 -7.46
CA LEU A 346 -6.27 -4.58 -8.62
C LEU A 346 -6.38 -3.78 -9.92
N TYR A 347 -6.97 -2.59 -9.88
CA TYR A 347 -6.98 -1.68 -11.04
C TYR A 347 -5.56 -1.23 -11.39
N ALA A 348 -4.77 -0.79 -10.41
CA ALA A 348 -3.39 -0.39 -10.60
C ALA A 348 -2.57 -1.52 -11.24
N ALA A 349 -2.64 -2.73 -10.70
CA ALA A 349 -1.94 -3.90 -11.23
C ALA A 349 -2.39 -4.26 -12.66
N SER A 350 -3.70 -4.21 -12.95
CA SER A 350 -4.22 -4.45 -14.30
C SER A 350 -3.80 -3.40 -15.34
N ASN A 351 -3.23 -2.28 -14.90
CA ASN A 351 -2.66 -1.23 -15.74
C ASN A 351 -1.12 -1.15 -15.65
N GLY A 352 -0.47 -2.21 -15.16
CA GLY A 352 0.99 -2.34 -15.17
C GLY A 352 1.73 -1.59 -14.07
N ILE A 353 1.04 -1.20 -12.99
CA ILE A 353 1.68 -0.72 -11.75
C ILE A 353 1.99 -1.95 -10.89
N GLU A 354 3.27 -2.19 -10.59
CA GLU A 354 3.72 -3.45 -9.97
C GLU A 354 3.34 -3.55 -8.49
N ARG A 355 3.45 -2.45 -7.74
CA ARG A 355 3.15 -2.41 -6.30
C ARG A 355 2.49 -1.09 -5.88
N VAL A 356 1.69 -1.17 -4.82
CA VAL A 356 1.08 -0.02 -4.15
C VAL A 356 1.52 -0.01 -2.69
N HIS A 357 2.32 0.98 -2.32
CA HIS A 357 2.81 1.17 -0.96
C HIS A 357 1.89 2.13 -0.21
N PHE A 358 0.96 1.57 0.58
CA PHE A 358 0.05 2.37 1.38
C PHE A 358 0.81 3.05 2.52
N HIS A 359 0.72 4.37 2.59
CA HIS A 359 1.50 5.17 3.53
C HIS A 359 0.93 5.12 4.94
N ASN A 360 1.80 5.06 5.94
CA ASN A 360 1.44 4.95 7.34
C ASN A 360 2.28 5.90 8.19
N GLY A 361 1.66 6.38 9.25
CA GLY A 361 2.29 7.05 10.38
C GLY A 361 1.53 6.79 11.66
N ARG A 362 2.01 7.35 12.76
CA ARG A 362 1.40 7.12 14.08
C ARG A 362 0.19 8.03 14.27
N GLY A 363 -0.99 7.45 14.45
CA GLY A 363 -2.24 8.18 14.66
C GLY A 363 -2.86 8.78 13.40
N PHE A 364 -2.45 8.33 12.20
CA PHE A 364 -3.06 8.78 10.95
C PHE A 364 -4.33 7.99 10.65
N ALA A 365 -5.41 8.67 10.27
CA ALA A 365 -6.69 8.06 9.94
C ALA A 365 -6.64 7.15 8.70
N TYR A 366 -5.63 7.27 7.83
CA TYR A 366 -5.47 6.36 6.69
C TYR A 366 -4.49 5.21 6.94
N SER A 367 -3.82 5.18 8.09
CA SER A 367 -2.82 4.14 8.36
C SER A 367 -3.48 2.78 8.21
N VAL A 368 -2.81 1.86 7.53
CA VAL A 368 -3.26 0.46 7.39
C VAL A 368 -3.10 -0.27 8.72
N VAL A 369 -2.05 0.09 9.47
CA VAL A 369 -1.69 -0.49 10.76
C VAL A 369 -1.30 0.62 11.73
N GLN A 370 -1.79 0.54 12.95
CA GLN A 370 -1.30 1.31 14.10
C GLN A 370 -0.44 0.37 14.98
N PRO A 371 0.90 0.36 14.80
CA PRO A 371 1.77 -0.67 15.38
C PRO A 371 2.08 -0.45 16.87
N SER A 372 1.71 0.71 17.41
CA SER A 372 1.95 1.13 18.79
C SER A 372 0.70 1.66 19.47
N ILE A 373 0.68 1.66 20.80
CA ILE A 373 -0.42 2.22 21.62
C ILE A 373 -0.51 3.74 21.40
N LEU A 374 -1.73 4.28 21.28
CA LEU A 374 -2.00 5.72 21.18
C LEU A 374 -2.41 6.37 22.52
N ASN A 375 -2.87 5.58 23.48
CA ASN A 375 -3.26 6.06 24.81
C ASN A 375 -2.10 6.83 25.47
N GLY A 376 -2.42 7.98 26.05
CA GLY A 376 -1.44 8.89 26.66
C GLY A 376 -0.56 9.66 25.67
N SER A 377 -0.73 9.47 24.35
CA SER A 377 0.04 10.23 23.35
C SER A 377 -0.63 11.51 22.84
N GLY A 378 -1.91 11.71 23.14
CA GLY A 378 -2.70 12.82 22.62
C GLY A 378 -3.13 12.69 21.16
N LEU A 379 -2.94 11.50 20.56
CA LEU A 379 -3.29 11.19 19.18
C LEU A 379 -4.57 10.32 19.12
N ASP A 380 -5.32 10.48 18.04
CA ASP A 380 -6.53 9.71 17.74
C ASP A 380 -6.61 9.46 16.22
N ASP A 381 -6.64 8.20 15.82
CA ASP A 381 -6.82 7.75 14.43
C ASP A 381 -8.31 7.55 14.06
N GLY A 382 -9.21 7.85 14.99
CA GLY A 382 -10.65 7.70 14.87
C GLY A 382 -11.13 6.25 15.01
N LEU A 383 -10.30 5.36 15.55
CA LEU A 383 -10.64 3.98 15.88
C LEU A 383 -10.75 3.78 17.40
N SER A 384 -11.58 2.82 17.83
CA SER A 384 -11.92 2.62 19.25
C SER A 384 -10.89 1.79 20.04
N HIS A 385 -9.60 1.85 19.66
CA HIS A 385 -8.55 0.99 20.22
C HIS A 385 -7.25 1.74 20.60
N PRO A 386 -7.34 2.88 21.32
CA PRO A 386 -6.13 3.65 21.65
C PRO A 386 -5.18 2.89 22.59
N ASP A 387 -5.65 1.87 23.30
CA ASP A 387 -4.95 1.11 24.34
C ASP A 387 -4.09 -0.06 23.84
N ARG A 388 -4.14 -0.38 22.54
CA ARG A 388 -3.38 -1.49 21.93
C ARG A 388 -2.95 -1.19 20.50
N PRO A 389 -1.90 -1.87 19.98
CA PRO A 389 -1.71 -1.99 18.54
C PRO A 389 -2.95 -2.62 17.88
N HIS A 390 -3.26 -2.16 16.67
CA HIS A 390 -4.44 -2.59 15.94
C HIS A 390 -4.28 -2.37 14.44
N ILE A 391 -5.12 -3.04 13.65
CA ILE A 391 -5.23 -2.81 12.21
C ILE A 391 -6.35 -1.80 11.94
N ALA A 392 -6.25 -1.06 10.86
CA ALA A 392 -7.36 -0.26 10.36
C ALA A 392 -8.21 -1.04 9.34
N PRO A 393 -9.42 -0.58 9.00
CA PRO A 393 -10.27 -1.20 7.98
C PRO A 393 -9.55 -1.55 6.67
N LEU A 394 -8.70 -0.64 6.17
CA LEU A 394 -7.92 -0.83 4.94
C LEU A 394 -7.07 -2.12 4.95
N TRP A 395 -6.61 -2.61 6.10
CA TRP A 395 -5.86 -3.87 6.20
C TRP A 395 -6.62 -5.08 5.65
N ASN A 396 -7.96 -5.07 5.72
CA ASN A 396 -8.76 -6.14 5.13
C ASN A 396 -8.54 -6.24 3.60
N SER A 397 -8.20 -5.14 2.92
CA SER A 397 -7.86 -5.18 1.49
C SER A 397 -6.57 -5.96 1.23
N PHE A 398 -5.59 -5.93 2.15
CA PHE A 398 -4.34 -6.70 2.05
C PHE A 398 -4.63 -8.20 2.13
N LEU A 399 -5.56 -8.59 3.01
CA LEU A 399 -5.99 -9.99 3.14
C LEU A 399 -6.74 -10.47 1.89
N ILE A 400 -7.66 -9.65 1.38
CA ILE A 400 -8.49 -9.97 0.21
C ILE A 400 -7.62 -10.07 -1.05
N VAL A 401 -6.80 -9.04 -1.31
CA VAL A 401 -5.90 -9.01 -2.47
C VAL A 401 -4.81 -10.06 -2.33
N GLY A 402 -4.26 -10.28 -1.14
CA GLY A 402 -3.30 -11.34 -0.89
C GLY A 402 -3.86 -12.72 -1.26
N GLU A 403 -5.12 -13.00 -0.90
CA GLU A 403 -5.76 -14.27 -1.24
C GLU A 403 -6.13 -14.36 -2.73
N ALA A 404 -6.46 -13.23 -3.36
CA ALA A 404 -6.66 -13.16 -4.81
C ALA A 404 -5.35 -13.44 -5.58
N ILE A 405 -4.22 -12.92 -5.11
CA ILE A 405 -2.87 -13.18 -5.65
C ILE A 405 -2.53 -14.67 -5.56
N GLY A 406 -2.77 -15.28 -4.39
CA GLY A 406 -2.41 -16.66 -4.11
C GLY A 406 -0.90 -16.90 -4.00
N THR A 407 -0.51 -18.16 -3.87
CA THR A 407 0.89 -18.56 -3.58
C THR A 407 1.67 -19.05 -4.80
N SER A 408 1.06 -19.05 -5.99
CA SER A 408 1.65 -19.62 -7.22
C SER A 408 2.92 -18.91 -7.68
N GLY A 409 3.05 -17.61 -7.35
CA GLY A 409 4.16 -16.77 -7.83
C GLY A 409 4.13 -16.45 -9.33
N ASN A 410 3.09 -16.91 -10.03
CA ASN A 410 2.90 -16.73 -11.47
C ASN A 410 1.43 -16.39 -11.79
N SER A 411 0.87 -15.44 -11.05
CA SER A 411 -0.48 -14.94 -11.26
C SER A 411 -0.50 -13.69 -12.15
N TYR A 412 -1.60 -13.49 -12.84
CA TYR A 412 -1.88 -12.35 -13.72
C TYR A 412 -3.26 -11.81 -13.43
N VAL A 413 -3.44 -10.49 -13.56
CA VAL A 413 -4.72 -9.81 -13.31
C VAL A 413 -5.22 -9.12 -14.57
N ALA A 414 -6.53 -9.17 -14.77
CA ALA A 414 -7.23 -8.36 -15.76
C ALA A 414 -8.51 -7.80 -15.15
N GLU A 415 -8.78 -6.51 -15.37
CA GLU A 415 -10.13 -5.97 -15.12
C GLU A 415 -11.10 -6.64 -16.11
N LEU A 416 -12.24 -7.08 -15.58
CA LEU A 416 -13.32 -7.71 -16.35
C LEU A 416 -14.40 -6.69 -16.68
N GLY A 417 -14.93 -6.78 -17.90
CA GLY A 417 -16.03 -5.92 -18.34
C GLY A 417 -17.29 -6.15 -17.51
N THR A 418 -17.96 -5.07 -17.16
CA THR A 418 -19.21 -5.06 -16.38
C THR A 418 -20.17 -4.00 -16.92
N ASN A 419 -21.46 -4.30 -16.90
CA ASN A 419 -22.52 -3.36 -17.29
C ASN A 419 -23.02 -2.47 -16.12
N SER A 420 -22.45 -2.62 -14.92
CA SER A 420 -22.80 -1.82 -13.75
C SER A 420 -21.70 -0.81 -13.42
N SER A 421 -22.09 0.45 -13.20
CA SER A 421 -21.17 1.49 -12.73
C SER A 421 -20.72 1.27 -11.29
N ALA A 422 -21.47 0.51 -10.48
CA ALA A 422 -21.16 0.24 -9.08
C ALA A 422 -20.41 -1.07 -8.83
N LEU A 423 -20.09 -1.83 -9.89
CA LEU A 423 -19.40 -3.12 -9.77
C LEU A 423 -18.03 -3.02 -10.44
N ALA A 424 -16.96 -3.23 -9.68
CA ALA A 424 -15.66 -3.59 -10.22
C ALA A 424 -15.51 -5.11 -10.23
N ALA A 425 -14.83 -5.64 -11.25
CA ALA A 425 -14.60 -7.07 -11.38
C ALA A 425 -13.18 -7.33 -11.91
N TYR A 426 -12.50 -8.31 -11.34
CA TYR A 426 -11.13 -8.68 -11.72
C TYR A 426 -11.00 -10.19 -11.85
N GLY A 427 -10.40 -10.65 -12.94
CA GLY A 427 -10.03 -12.04 -13.14
C GLY A 427 -8.57 -12.23 -12.80
N ILE A 428 -8.27 -13.24 -11.97
CA ILE A 428 -6.91 -13.66 -11.65
C ILE A 428 -6.63 -14.98 -12.35
N TYR A 429 -5.56 -15.01 -13.12
CA TYR A 429 -5.18 -16.13 -13.97
C TYR A 429 -3.86 -16.73 -13.50
N GLU A 430 -3.76 -18.05 -13.51
CA GLU A 430 -2.53 -18.80 -13.25
C GLU A 430 -2.41 -19.87 -14.34
N ASP A 431 -1.21 -20.03 -14.90
CA ASP A 431 -0.92 -20.98 -15.97
C ASP A 431 -1.84 -20.84 -17.19
N ASN A 432 -2.20 -19.59 -17.53
CA ASN A 432 -3.15 -19.22 -18.59
C ASN A 432 -4.63 -19.55 -18.33
N TYR A 433 -5.00 -19.97 -17.12
CA TYR A 433 -6.38 -20.29 -16.75
C TYR A 433 -6.89 -19.38 -15.65
N LEU A 434 -8.15 -18.98 -15.74
CA LEU A 434 -8.83 -18.25 -14.68
C LEU A 434 -8.89 -19.11 -13.41
N ARG A 435 -8.40 -18.56 -12.30
CA ARG A 435 -8.38 -19.21 -10.98
C ARG A 435 -9.23 -18.50 -9.94
N ARG A 436 -9.34 -17.18 -10.04
CA ARG A 436 -10.12 -16.40 -9.08
C ARG A 436 -10.83 -15.23 -9.75
N ILE A 437 -11.96 -14.82 -9.20
CA ILE A 437 -12.67 -13.59 -9.60
C ILE A 437 -12.90 -12.75 -8.35
N VAL A 438 -12.53 -11.47 -8.38
CA VAL A 438 -12.84 -10.50 -7.33
C VAL A 438 -13.97 -9.61 -7.81
N LEU A 439 -15.04 -9.48 -7.02
CA LEU A 439 -16.17 -8.59 -7.27
C LEU A 439 -16.26 -7.56 -6.15
N VAL A 440 -16.22 -6.27 -6.46
CA VAL A 440 -16.35 -5.17 -5.48
C VAL A 440 -17.63 -4.40 -5.78
N ASN A 441 -18.60 -4.44 -4.86
CA ASN A 441 -19.84 -3.66 -4.99
C ASN A 441 -19.71 -2.34 -4.23
N SER A 442 -19.50 -1.25 -4.95
CA SER A 442 -19.35 0.11 -4.44
C SER A 442 -20.70 0.83 -4.20
N GLN A 443 -21.84 0.12 -4.20
CA GLN A 443 -23.09 0.69 -3.71
C GLN A 443 -22.95 1.08 -2.23
N VAL A 444 -23.40 2.28 -1.89
CA VAL A 444 -23.30 2.83 -0.54
C VAL A 444 -24.43 2.31 0.35
N TYR A 445 -24.10 1.89 1.58
CA TYR A 445 -25.07 1.55 2.62
C TYR A 445 -24.63 2.12 3.96
N LEU A 446 -25.30 3.18 4.42
CA LEU A 446 -24.99 3.88 5.66
C LEU A 446 -25.99 3.53 6.77
N ALA A 447 -25.61 3.77 8.02
CA ALA A 447 -26.54 3.66 9.15
C ALA A 447 -27.75 4.60 9.02
N THR A 448 -27.60 5.68 8.24
CA THR A 448 -28.64 6.66 7.93
C THR A 448 -29.44 6.33 6.67
N THR A 449 -29.08 5.27 5.93
CA THR A 449 -29.81 4.86 4.73
C THR A 449 -31.22 4.38 5.10
N GLN A 450 -32.24 4.97 4.48
CA GLN A 450 -33.62 4.52 4.61
C GLN A 450 -33.86 3.30 3.71
N GLY A 451 -34.49 2.26 4.25
CA GLY A 451 -34.77 1.01 3.55
C GLY A 451 -33.70 -0.07 3.75
N GLY A 452 -33.91 -1.21 3.10
CA GLY A 452 -33.02 -2.36 3.22
C GLY A 452 -31.69 -2.19 2.49
N ARG A 453 -30.69 -2.98 2.90
CA ARG A 453 -29.38 -3.03 2.22
C ARG A 453 -29.59 -3.55 0.80
N GLN A 454 -29.18 -2.76 -0.18
CA GLN A 454 -29.27 -3.12 -1.60
C GLN A 454 -28.23 -4.18 -1.97
N GLY A 455 -28.32 -4.74 -3.18
CA GLY A 455 -27.24 -5.55 -3.72
C GLY A 455 -27.36 -5.82 -5.21
N LEU A 456 -26.41 -6.60 -5.71
CA LEU A 456 -26.29 -6.99 -7.11
C LEU A 456 -26.42 -8.51 -7.23
N ASN A 457 -27.22 -8.97 -8.17
CA ASN A 457 -27.14 -10.33 -8.69
C ASN A 457 -26.23 -10.31 -9.92
N VAL A 458 -25.00 -10.77 -9.74
CA VAL A 458 -23.95 -10.74 -10.76
C VAL A 458 -23.96 -12.04 -11.54
N SER A 459 -24.39 -11.99 -12.80
CA SER A 459 -24.26 -13.10 -13.74
C SER A 459 -22.85 -13.12 -14.33
N LEU A 460 -22.17 -14.26 -14.24
CA LEU A 460 -20.86 -14.49 -14.84
C LEU A 460 -21.04 -15.04 -16.26
N SER A 461 -21.07 -14.18 -17.27
CA SER A 461 -21.20 -14.64 -18.65
C SER A 461 -19.90 -15.31 -19.10
N GLY A 462 -20.02 -16.45 -19.78
CA GLY A 462 -18.87 -17.33 -20.10
C GLY A 462 -18.53 -18.36 -19.02
N TRP A 463 -19.18 -18.29 -17.85
CA TRP A 463 -19.11 -19.35 -16.84
C TRP A 463 -20.06 -20.50 -17.17
N THR A 464 -19.54 -21.74 -17.21
CA THR A 464 -20.39 -22.92 -17.41
C THR A 464 -20.86 -23.46 -16.06
N ALA A 465 -22.18 -23.61 -15.89
CA ALA A 465 -22.75 -24.22 -14.69
C ALA A 465 -22.17 -25.63 -14.45
N GLY A 466 -21.76 -25.93 -13.22
CA GLY A 466 -21.13 -27.20 -12.85
C GLY A 466 -19.62 -27.13 -12.58
N GLN A 467 -18.95 -26.00 -12.87
CA GLN A 467 -17.61 -25.76 -12.36
C GLN A 467 -17.64 -25.59 -10.83
N TYR A 468 -16.84 -26.38 -10.12
CA TYR A 468 -16.76 -26.28 -8.67
C TYR A 468 -16.01 -25.01 -8.30
N ALA A 469 -16.72 -24.08 -7.67
CA ALA A 469 -16.14 -22.87 -7.15
C ALA A 469 -16.71 -22.57 -5.77
N THR A 470 -15.97 -21.78 -5.03
CA THR A 470 -16.37 -21.31 -3.71
C THR A 470 -16.24 -19.81 -3.61
N VAL A 471 -16.93 -19.21 -2.66
CA VAL A 471 -16.91 -17.77 -2.44
C VAL A 471 -16.63 -17.43 -0.99
N LYS A 472 -15.69 -16.51 -0.79
CA LYS A 472 -15.39 -15.83 0.46
C LYS A 472 -15.83 -14.38 0.37
N ARG A 473 -16.22 -13.80 1.50
CA ARG A 473 -16.83 -12.46 1.54
C ARG A 473 -16.15 -11.53 2.53
N PHE A 474 -15.97 -10.30 2.10
CA PHE A 474 -15.80 -9.18 3.02
C PHE A 474 -17.17 -8.62 3.39
N THR A 475 -17.39 -8.39 4.67
CA THR A 475 -18.65 -7.83 5.19
C THR A 475 -18.37 -6.71 6.16
N ALA A 476 -19.17 -5.65 6.11
CA ALA A 476 -19.16 -4.58 7.09
C ALA A 476 -20.61 -4.17 7.48
N PRO A 477 -20.86 -3.66 8.70
CA PRO A 477 -22.19 -3.22 9.11
C PRO A 477 -22.73 -2.07 8.26
N TYR A 478 -21.88 -1.15 7.83
CA TYR A 478 -22.16 -0.01 6.96
C TYR A 478 -20.88 0.39 6.19
N THR A 479 -21.01 1.18 5.12
CA THR A 479 -19.88 1.77 4.38
C THR A 479 -18.95 2.56 5.30
N ASN A 480 -19.51 3.34 6.22
CA ASN A 480 -18.75 4.18 7.15
C ASN A 480 -18.44 3.49 8.50
N SER A 481 -18.53 2.16 8.57
CA SER A 481 -18.17 1.42 9.79
C SER A 481 -16.67 1.43 10.01
N THR A 482 -16.23 1.78 11.22
CA THR A 482 -14.85 1.67 11.68
C THR A 482 -14.53 0.30 12.30
N SER A 483 -15.55 -0.49 12.63
CA SER A 483 -15.45 -1.80 13.29
C SER A 483 -16.56 -2.77 12.86
N GLY A 484 -16.44 -4.03 13.28
CA GLY A 484 -17.37 -5.11 12.91
C GLY A 484 -17.16 -5.64 11.48
N LEU A 485 -15.97 -5.38 10.92
CA LEU A 485 -15.54 -5.86 9.62
C LEU A 485 -15.12 -7.33 9.73
N SER A 486 -15.38 -8.12 8.69
CA SER A 486 -14.89 -9.49 8.60
C SER A 486 -14.44 -9.87 7.20
N TRP A 487 -13.42 -10.72 7.11
CA TRP A 487 -13.01 -11.39 5.88
C TRP A 487 -13.21 -12.89 6.04
N ALA A 488 -14.00 -13.49 5.15
CA ALA A 488 -14.35 -14.91 5.19
C ALA A 488 -14.89 -15.36 6.57
N GLY A 489 -15.68 -14.52 7.24
CA GLY A 489 -16.25 -14.81 8.56
C GLY A 489 -15.29 -14.65 9.74
N GLN A 490 -14.05 -14.18 9.51
CA GLN A 490 -13.06 -13.93 10.55
C GLN A 490 -12.86 -12.44 10.82
N ASN A 491 -12.70 -12.08 12.09
CA ASN A 491 -12.24 -10.76 12.51
C ASN A 491 -10.70 -10.79 12.62
N PHE A 492 -10.03 -9.80 12.03
CA PHE A 492 -8.57 -9.66 12.11
C PHE A 492 -8.12 -8.51 13.02
N ASP A 493 -9.03 -7.63 13.45
CA ASP A 493 -8.70 -6.60 14.42
C ASP A 493 -8.80 -7.17 15.84
N THR A 494 -7.72 -7.83 16.25
CA THR A 494 -7.55 -8.45 17.56
C THR A 494 -6.26 -7.94 18.21
N ALA A 495 -6.17 -8.02 19.53
CA ALA A 495 -5.01 -7.51 20.26
C ALA A 495 -3.69 -8.22 19.89
N SER A 496 -3.76 -9.45 19.39
CA SER A 496 -2.59 -10.22 18.95
C SER A 496 -2.29 -10.10 17.46
N GLY A 497 -3.22 -9.55 16.67
CA GLY A 497 -3.18 -9.59 15.20
C GLY A 497 -3.53 -10.96 14.60
N SER A 498 -3.87 -11.96 15.42
CA SER A 498 -4.33 -13.27 14.95
C SER A 498 -5.84 -13.25 14.66
N PRO A 499 -6.34 -13.97 13.64
CA PRO A 499 -7.76 -13.99 13.33
C PRO A 499 -8.59 -14.68 14.41
N GLU A 500 -9.77 -14.13 14.68
CA GLU A 500 -10.83 -14.72 15.48
C GLU A 500 -12.02 -15.13 14.61
N GLY A 501 -12.63 -16.26 14.92
CA GLY A 501 -13.73 -16.84 14.13
C GLY A 501 -13.26 -17.96 13.20
N SER A 502 -14.23 -18.58 12.51
CA SER A 502 -13.98 -19.68 11.57
C SER A 502 -14.05 -19.20 10.14
N VAL A 503 -13.21 -19.79 9.27
CA VAL A 503 -13.27 -19.51 7.83
C VAL A 503 -14.61 -19.98 7.27
N VAL A 504 -15.32 -19.07 6.62
CA VAL A 504 -16.57 -19.31 5.91
C VAL A 504 -16.31 -19.24 4.41
N GLU A 505 -16.48 -20.37 3.76
CA GLU A 505 -16.32 -20.55 2.32
C GLU A 505 -17.57 -21.26 1.78
N VAL A 506 -18.32 -20.61 0.88
CA VAL A 506 -19.63 -21.08 0.44
C VAL A 506 -19.54 -21.62 -1.00
N PRO A 507 -20.07 -22.81 -1.31
CA PRO A 507 -20.14 -23.28 -2.69
C PRO A 507 -20.92 -22.33 -3.60
N VAL A 508 -20.39 -22.07 -4.79
CA VAL A 508 -21.08 -21.32 -5.84
C VAL A 508 -21.99 -22.29 -6.60
N ASN A 509 -23.30 -22.08 -6.48
CA ASN A 509 -24.30 -22.85 -7.23
C ASN A 509 -24.83 -22.01 -8.40
N GLY A 510 -24.60 -22.47 -9.63
CA GLY A 510 -24.98 -21.77 -10.85
C GLY A 510 -23.96 -20.72 -11.31
N SER A 511 -24.41 -19.77 -12.11
CA SER A 511 -23.58 -18.71 -12.70
C SER A 511 -23.87 -17.31 -12.12
N THR A 512 -24.69 -17.23 -11.08
CA THR A 512 -25.11 -15.96 -10.48
C THR A 512 -24.63 -15.85 -9.05
N ILE A 513 -23.94 -14.77 -8.73
CA ILE A 513 -23.44 -14.46 -7.39
C ILE A 513 -24.13 -13.22 -6.86
N SER A 514 -24.74 -13.33 -5.69
CA SER A 514 -25.24 -12.17 -4.98
C SER A 514 -24.11 -11.44 -4.24
N VAL A 515 -24.02 -10.12 -4.41
CA VAL A 515 -23.05 -9.24 -3.75
C VAL A 515 -23.79 -8.06 -3.14
N GLU A 516 -23.83 -8.01 -1.81
CA GLU A 516 -24.43 -6.94 -1.03
C GLU A 516 -23.74 -5.58 -1.29
N ALA A 517 -24.47 -4.47 -1.11
CA ALA A 517 -23.86 -3.15 -1.06
C ALA A 517 -22.76 -3.11 0.02
N SER A 518 -21.67 -2.41 -0.26
CA SER A 518 -20.49 -2.30 0.63
C SER A 518 -19.86 -3.66 0.97
N SER A 519 -19.78 -4.57 -0.02
CA SER A 519 -19.20 -5.91 0.14
C SER A 519 -18.27 -6.28 -1.02
N ILE A 520 -17.37 -7.23 -0.75
CA ILE A 520 -16.46 -7.82 -1.73
C ILE A 520 -16.68 -9.33 -1.73
N ALA A 521 -16.67 -9.94 -2.91
CA ALA A 521 -16.68 -11.39 -3.08
C ALA A 521 -15.39 -11.84 -3.79
N LEU A 522 -14.68 -12.81 -3.22
CA LEU A 522 -13.63 -13.56 -3.90
C LEU A 522 -14.16 -14.93 -4.24
N ILE A 523 -14.27 -15.21 -5.53
CA ILE A 523 -14.69 -16.50 -6.06
C ILE A 523 -13.41 -17.27 -6.41
N CYS A 524 -13.24 -18.45 -5.84
CA CYS A 524 -12.11 -19.33 -6.09
C CYS A 524 -12.57 -20.53 -6.92
N LEU A 525 -12.00 -20.69 -8.11
CA LEU A 525 -12.20 -21.85 -8.98
C LEU A 525 -11.33 -22.99 -8.47
N LYS A 526 -11.87 -24.21 -8.37
CA LYS A 526 -11.09 -25.41 -8.02
C LYS A 526 -10.71 -26.24 -9.24
#